data_AF-A0A1B3BCN1-F1
#
_entry.id   AF-A0A1B3BCN1-F1
#
_cell.length_a   1.000
_cell.length_b   1.000
_cell.length_c   1.000
_cell.angle_alpha   90.00
_cell.angle_beta   90.00
_cell.angle_gamma   90.00
#
_symmetry.space_group_name_H-M   'P 1'
#
loop_
_entity.id
_entity.type
_entity.pdbx_description
1 polymer ?
#
loop_
_entity_poly.entity_id
_entity_poly.type
_entity_poly.pdbx_seq_one_letter_code
_entity_poly.pdbx_strand_id
1 'polypeptide(L)'
;MTKVLMTKVLASLTLLLFPLCAIACNETDQPKLILETISEHDSGCTSFYVITPNTFNGTEIESVLFSSENPSMQFRLEAAPDKDLNLAYSIICVNQTLLSKSELTLYYREPVGADGGMRLCLDEYKYTDLLQYVIKEGE
;
A
#
# COMPACT_ATOMS: atom_id res chain seq x y z
N MET A 1 2.04 -30.90 -64.69
CA MET A 1 2.95 -31.41 -63.63
C MET A 1 3.54 -30.20 -62.93
N THR A 2 3.12 -30.01 -61.70
CA THR A 2 3.27 -28.85 -60.82
C THR A 2 4.73 -28.66 -60.37
N LYS A 3 5.26 -27.44 -60.43
CA LYS A 3 6.34 -27.01 -59.52
C LYS A 3 5.87 -25.79 -58.76
N VAL A 4 5.89 -25.99 -57.45
CA VAL A 4 5.23 -25.23 -56.42
C VAL A 4 5.93 -23.89 -56.21
N LEU A 5 5.07 -22.88 -56.16
CA LEU A 5 5.20 -21.52 -55.65
C LEU A 5 6.26 -21.40 -54.53
N MET A 6 7.22 -20.50 -54.74
CA MET A 6 8.19 -20.07 -53.73
C MET A 6 7.45 -19.19 -52.71
N THR A 7 6.95 -19.83 -51.65
CA THR A 7 6.15 -19.17 -50.62
C THR A 7 7.06 -18.41 -49.66
N LYS A 8 6.73 -17.14 -49.47
CA LYS A 8 7.27 -16.17 -48.53
C LYS A 8 7.42 -16.78 -47.12
N VAL A 9 8.64 -16.95 -46.63
CA VAL A 9 8.95 -17.27 -45.22
C VAL A 9 9.81 -16.17 -44.61
N LEU A 10 9.34 -14.91 -44.68
CA LEU A 10 10.07 -13.79 -44.07
C LEU A 10 9.19 -12.72 -43.41
N ALA A 11 7.93 -13.03 -43.12
CA ALA A 11 7.03 -12.05 -42.48
C ALA A 11 6.20 -12.66 -41.33
N SER A 12 6.75 -13.65 -40.63
CA SER A 12 6.11 -14.27 -39.46
C SER A 12 7.00 -14.22 -38.22
N LEU A 13 7.77 -13.13 -38.06
CA LEU A 13 8.58 -12.87 -36.87
C LEU A 13 8.23 -11.54 -36.17
N THR A 14 7.10 -10.91 -36.51
CA THR A 14 6.66 -9.63 -35.92
C THR A 14 5.41 -9.76 -35.03
N LEU A 15 4.91 -10.98 -34.80
CA LEU A 15 3.70 -11.22 -33.99
C LEU A 15 3.97 -11.76 -32.58
N LEU A 16 5.23 -11.81 -32.15
CA LEU A 16 5.63 -12.25 -30.80
C LEU A 16 6.08 -11.09 -29.89
N LEU A 17 5.61 -9.87 -30.16
CA LEU A 17 5.60 -8.81 -29.14
C LEU A 17 4.31 -8.97 -28.36
N PHE A 18 4.31 -9.98 -27.48
CA PHE A 18 3.31 -10.13 -26.43
C PHE A 18 3.17 -8.78 -25.69
N PRO A 19 1.94 -8.31 -25.41
CA PRO A 19 1.72 -7.09 -24.65
C PRO A 19 2.09 -7.37 -23.18
N LEU A 20 3.37 -7.28 -22.84
CA LEU A 20 3.86 -7.34 -21.46
C LEU A 20 3.47 -6.08 -20.64
N CYS A 21 2.80 -5.11 -21.25
CA CYS A 21 2.42 -3.86 -20.61
C CYS A 21 1.19 -3.97 -19.68
N ALA A 22 0.57 -5.14 -19.54
CA ALA A 22 -0.63 -5.32 -18.70
C ALA A 22 -0.36 -5.96 -17.32
N ILE A 23 0.89 -6.27 -16.97
CA ILE A 23 1.22 -7.00 -15.73
C ILE A 23 1.52 -6.05 -14.56
N ALA A 24 1.55 -4.73 -14.77
CA ALA A 24 2.10 -3.79 -13.78
C ALA A 24 1.17 -3.38 -12.63
N CYS A 25 -0.14 -3.68 -12.64
CA CYS A 25 -1.03 -3.27 -11.54
C CYS A 25 -1.78 -4.45 -10.87
N ASN A 26 -1.32 -5.69 -11.01
CA ASN A 26 -1.97 -6.85 -10.37
C ASN A 26 -1.04 -7.46 -9.30
N GLU A 27 -0.59 -6.62 -8.37
CA GLU A 27 0.18 -7.09 -7.21
C GLU A 27 -0.79 -7.59 -6.15
N THR A 28 -0.62 -8.86 -5.75
CA THR A 28 -1.48 -9.54 -4.77
C THR A 28 -1.14 -9.19 -3.33
N ASP A 29 0.01 -8.57 -3.09
CA ASP A 29 0.52 -8.35 -1.74
C ASP A 29 0.21 -6.92 -1.27
N GLN A 30 -0.25 -6.80 -0.04
CA GLN A 30 -0.47 -5.51 0.62
C GLN A 30 0.76 -5.11 1.44
N PRO A 31 1.05 -3.80 1.58
CA PRO A 31 2.07 -3.32 2.48
C PRO A 31 1.79 -3.81 3.91
N LYS A 32 2.86 -4.11 4.66
CA LYS A 32 2.70 -4.51 6.06
C LYS A 32 2.31 -3.29 6.90
N LEU A 33 1.17 -3.39 7.57
CA LEU A 33 0.75 -2.47 8.64
C LEU A 33 1.01 -3.13 9.99
N ILE A 34 1.60 -2.39 10.93
CA ILE A 34 1.82 -2.84 12.31
C ILE A 34 1.27 -1.79 13.26
N LEU A 35 0.56 -2.25 14.29
CA LEU A 35 0.20 -1.46 15.47
C LEU A 35 0.96 -1.98 16.68
N GLU A 36 1.85 -1.15 17.22
CA GLU A 36 2.60 -1.48 18.44
C GLU A 36 2.01 -0.73 19.63
N THR A 37 1.70 -1.44 20.71
CA THR A 37 1.11 -0.81 21.90
C THR A 37 2.16 0.02 22.63
N ILE A 38 1.84 1.27 22.93
CA ILE A 38 2.70 2.13 23.76
C ILE A 38 2.26 1.93 25.21
N SER A 39 3.20 1.49 26.06
CA SER A 39 2.93 1.35 27.49
C SER A 39 2.76 2.73 28.12
N GLU A 40 1.50 3.08 28.40
CA GLU A 40 1.15 4.31 29.11
C GLU A 40 0.38 4.01 30.40
N HIS A 41 0.55 4.88 31.39
CA HIS A 41 -0.28 4.94 32.58
C HIS A 41 -1.31 6.08 32.43
N ASP A 42 -2.59 5.77 32.61
CA ASP A 42 -3.69 6.73 32.84
C ASP A 42 -4.02 7.76 31.75
N SER A 43 -4.00 7.40 30.46
CA SER A 43 -4.42 8.31 29.36
C SER A 43 -5.89 8.17 28.91
N GLY A 44 -6.66 7.22 29.47
CA GLY A 44 -8.07 7.01 29.11
C GLY A 44 -8.30 6.40 27.71
N CYS A 45 -7.24 6.19 26.94
CA CYS A 45 -7.20 5.43 25.69
C CYS A 45 -5.94 4.54 25.66
N THR A 46 -5.83 3.67 24.66
CA THR A 46 -4.61 2.93 24.40
C THR A 46 -3.87 3.63 23.27
N SER A 47 -2.63 4.01 23.51
CA SER A 47 -1.75 4.60 22.50
C SER A 47 -1.11 3.50 21.67
N PHE A 48 -1.04 3.71 20.35
CA PHE A 48 -0.40 2.81 19.41
C PHE A 48 0.55 3.58 18.50
N TYR A 49 1.74 3.01 18.24
CA TYR A 49 2.51 3.35 17.07
C TYR A 49 1.86 2.69 15.85
N VAL A 50 1.47 3.51 14.88
CA VAL A 50 1.10 3.07 13.53
C VAL A 50 2.38 3.07 12.70
N ILE A 51 2.85 1.88 12.37
CA ILE A 51 4.11 1.67 11.64
C ILE A 51 3.78 1.20 10.23
N THR A 52 4.22 1.98 9.25
CA THR A 52 4.01 1.73 7.81
C THR A 52 5.33 1.86 7.07
N PRO A 53 5.54 1.26 5.90
CA PRO A 53 6.73 1.53 5.11
C PRO A 53 6.71 2.97 4.55
N ASN A 54 7.87 3.59 4.32
CA ASN A 54 7.93 4.87 3.58
C ASN A 54 7.67 4.66 2.08
N THR A 55 8.00 3.47 1.57
CA THR A 55 7.82 3.10 0.16
C THR A 55 7.33 1.65 0.04
N PHE A 56 6.46 1.36 -0.93
CA PHE A 56 6.07 0.00 -1.29
C PHE A 56 6.19 -0.16 -2.81
N ASN A 57 6.88 -1.22 -3.25
CA ASN A 57 7.15 -1.50 -4.68
C ASN A 57 7.68 -0.31 -5.49
N GLY A 58 8.53 0.51 -4.86
CA GLY A 58 9.15 1.67 -5.48
C GLY A 58 8.31 2.95 -5.46
N THR A 59 7.11 2.91 -4.88
CA THR A 59 6.22 4.07 -4.76
C THR A 59 6.22 4.60 -3.32
N GLU A 60 6.34 5.92 -3.16
CA GLU A 60 6.30 6.57 -1.84
C GLU A 60 4.87 6.59 -1.27
N ILE A 61 4.74 6.33 0.03
CA ILE A 61 3.50 6.58 0.76
C ILE A 61 3.38 8.08 1.00
N GLU A 62 2.31 8.68 0.51
CA GLU A 62 2.03 10.10 0.69
C GLU A 62 1.35 10.38 2.03
N SER A 63 0.39 9.55 2.41
CA SER A 63 -0.34 9.76 3.66
C SER A 63 -0.94 8.50 4.23
N VAL A 64 -1.15 8.53 5.54
CA VAL A 64 -1.94 7.54 6.28
C VAL A 64 -3.16 8.24 6.84
N LEU A 65 -4.33 7.65 6.62
CA LEU A 65 -5.60 8.18 7.05
C LEU A 65 -6.26 7.22 8.02
N PHE A 66 -6.63 7.69 9.20
CA PHE A 66 -7.47 6.95 10.13
C PHE A 66 -8.92 7.39 9.93
N SER A 67 -9.83 6.42 9.82
CA SER A 67 -11.26 6.68 9.70
C SER A 67 -12.07 5.78 10.65
N SER A 68 -13.18 6.31 11.15
CA SER A 68 -14.20 5.53 11.87
C SER A 68 -15.58 6.01 11.48
N GLU A 69 -16.55 5.09 11.45
CA GLU A 69 -17.94 5.43 11.17
C GLU A 69 -18.72 5.82 12.43
N ASN A 70 -18.28 5.37 13.61
CA ASN A 70 -19.02 5.52 14.86
C ASN A 70 -18.09 5.83 16.05
N PRO A 71 -17.83 7.11 16.38
CA PRO A 71 -18.34 8.31 15.70
C PRO A 71 -17.75 8.47 14.29
N SER A 72 -18.45 9.19 13.40
CA SER A 72 -17.91 9.51 12.08
C SER A 72 -16.75 10.49 12.23
N MET A 73 -15.55 10.00 11.96
CA MET A 73 -14.32 10.79 12.05
C MET A 73 -13.31 10.31 11.02
N GLN A 74 -12.51 11.25 10.53
CA GLN A 74 -11.45 10.98 9.57
C GLN A 74 -10.32 11.98 9.80
N PHE A 75 -9.10 11.49 10.02
CA PHE A 75 -7.93 12.34 10.24
C PHE A 75 -6.69 11.75 9.59
N ARG A 76 -5.89 12.64 9.02
CA ARG A 76 -4.56 12.31 8.49
C ARG A 76 -3.60 12.16 9.64
N LEU A 77 -2.82 11.09 9.64
CA LEU A 77 -1.77 10.89 10.62
C LEU A 77 -0.50 11.63 10.21
N GLU A 78 0.09 12.33 11.18
CA GLU A 78 1.43 12.89 11.02
C GLU A 78 2.45 11.77 11.16
N ALA A 79 3.23 11.56 10.11
CA ALA A 79 4.23 10.51 10.05
C ALA A 79 5.64 11.08 10.25
N ALA A 80 6.37 10.52 11.21
CA ALA A 80 7.81 10.73 11.39
C ALA A 80 8.56 9.62 10.62
N PRO A 81 9.28 9.94 9.52
CA PRO A 81 10.00 8.94 8.76
C PRO A 81 11.31 8.53 9.44
N ASP A 82 11.53 7.23 9.57
CA ASP A 82 12.82 6.61 9.83
C ASP A 82 13.41 6.14 8.49
N LYS A 83 14.44 6.86 8.04
CA LYS A 83 15.09 6.60 6.75
C LYS A 83 16.00 5.37 6.77
N ASP A 84 16.52 5.00 7.93
CA ASP A 84 17.44 3.88 8.06
C ASP A 84 16.67 2.55 7.99
N LEU A 85 15.44 2.53 8.53
CA LEU A 85 14.56 1.36 8.51
C LEU A 85 13.56 1.36 7.34
N ASN A 86 13.49 2.44 6.56
CA ASN A 86 12.47 2.65 5.52
C ASN A 86 11.03 2.56 6.06
N LEU A 87 10.81 3.03 7.29
CA LEU A 87 9.53 3.02 7.98
C LEU A 87 9.06 4.44 8.33
N ALA A 88 7.77 4.61 8.53
CA ALA A 88 7.14 5.82 9.03
C ALA A 88 6.33 5.48 10.26
N TYR A 89 6.44 6.33 11.28
CA TYR A 89 5.77 6.15 12.57
C TYR A 89 4.76 7.27 12.76
N SER A 90 3.52 6.90 13.04
CA SER A 90 2.50 7.83 13.53
C SER A 90 1.98 7.35 14.88
N ILE A 91 1.35 8.22 15.65
CA ILE A 91 0.75 7.86 16.94
C ILE A 91 -0.75 8.08 16.87
N ILE A 92 -1.52 7.09 17.33
CA ILE A 92 -2.96 7.21 17.59
C ILE A 92 -3.24 6.85 19.05
N CYS A 93 -4.19 7.54 19.68
CA CYS A 93 -4.72 7.14 20.97
C CYS A 93 -6.21 6.85 20.84
N VAL A 94 -6.57 5.58 20.94
CA VAL A 94 -7.94 5.11 20.72
C VAL A 94 -8.26 3.98 21.69
N ASN A 95 -9.52 3.83 22.08
CA ASN A 95 -9.93 2.65 22.84
C ASN A 95 -10.07 1.43 21.91
N GLN A 96 -10.00 0.22 22.47
CA GLN A 96 -10.07 -1.02 21.70
C GLN A 96 -11.39 -1.17 20.91
N THR A 97 -12.50 -0.69 21.48
CA THR A 97 -13.83 -0.75 20.83
C THR A 97 -13.90 0.10 19.56
N LEU A 98 -13.26 1.27 19.57
CA LEU A 98 -13.18 2.15 18.42
C LEU A 98 -12.19 1.61 17.40
N LEU A 99 -11.04 1.10 17.85
CA LEU A 99 -10.01 0.52 17.01
C LEU A 99 -10.54 -0.63 16.13
N SER A 100 -11.36 -1.54 16.69
CA SER A 100 -11.95 -2.67 15.95
C SER A 100 -12.98 -2.27 14.88
N LYS A 101 -13.47 -1.03 14.93
CA LYS A 101 -14.46 -0.47 14.00
C LYS A 101 -13.89 0.63 13.11
N SER A 102 -12.57 0.79 13.11
CA SER A 102 -11.89 1.81 12.35
C SER A 102 -11.14 1.20 11.18
N GLU A 103 -10.78 2.04 10.22
CA GLU A 103 -9.97 1.70 9.06
C GLU A 103 -8.73 2.59 9.04
N LEU A 104 -7.61 2.02 8.59
CA LEU A 104 -6.44 2.79 8.17
C LEU A 104 -6.31 2.69 6.66
N THR A 105 -6.06 3.81 6.01
CA THR A 105 -5.88 3.89 4.55
C THR A 105 -4.52 4.48 4.24
N LEU A 106 -3.72 3.76 3.46
CA LEU A 106 -2.44 4.24 2.93
C LEU A 106 -2.66 4.80 1.54
N TYR A 107 -2.35 6.08 1.35
CA TYR A 107 -2.38 6.76 0.04
C TYR A 107 -0.97 6.86 -0.52
N TYR A 108 -0.83 6.54 -1.80
CA TYR A 108 0.45 6.53 -2.50
C TYR A 108 0.59 7.79 -3.35
N ARG A 109 1.83 8.26 -3.45
CA ARG A 109 2.13 9.28 -4.44
C ARG A 109 2.04 8.65 -5.82
N GLU A 110 1.31 9.28 -6.73
CA GLU A 110 1.22 8.84 -8.12
C GLU A 110 2.63 8.69 -8.75
N PRO A 111 2.98 7.51 -9.30
CA PRO A 111 4.25 7.33 -9.95
C PRO A 111 4.28 8.08 -11.29
N VAL A 112 5.34 8.86 -11.50
CA VAL A 112 5.62 9.54 -12.76
C VAL A 112 6.43 8.60 -13.65
N GLY A 113 5.88 8.27 -14.82
CA GLY A 113 6.53 7.46 -15.84
C GLY A 113 7.79 8.12 -16.40
N ALA A 114 8.68 7.33 -17.00
CA ALA A 114 9.91 7.83 -17.63
C ALA A 114 9.66 8.81 -18.80
N ASP A 115 8.45 8.80 -19.35
CA ASP A 115 7.94 9.71 -20.38
C ASP A 115 7.29 10.97 -19.79
N GLY A 116 7.27 11.12 -18.45
CA GLY A 116 6.56 12.18 -17.75
C GLY A 116 5.05 11.98 -17.66
N GLY A 117 4.52 10.84 -18.14
CA GLY A 117 3.12 10.50 -18.01
C GLY A 117 2.78 10.02 -16.60
N MET A 118 1.58 10.35 -16.12
CA MET A 118 1.07 9.81 -14.85
C MET A 118 0.67 8.35 -15.06
N ARG A 119 1.13 7.44 -14.20
CA ARG A 119 0.73 6.03 -14.20
C ARG A 119 -0.20 5.77 -13.01
N LEU A 120 -1.44 5.46 -13.31
CA LEU A 120 -2.49 5.12 -12.33
C LEU A 120 -2.32 3.67 -11.82
N CYS A 121 -1.20 3.33 -11.17
CA CYS A 121 -1.12 2.09 -10.40
C CYS A 121 -1.14 2.40 -8.90
N LEU A 122 -2.20 1.91 -8.26
CA LEU A 122 -2.53 1.82 -6.82
C LEU A 122 -2.53 3.14 -6.03
N ASP A 123 -3.73 3.74 -5.96
CA ASP A 123 -4.00 5.02 -5.29
C ASP A 123 -4.25 4.88 -3.78
N GLU A 124 -4.70 3.71 -3.29
CA GLU A 124 -4.87 3.46 -1.85
C GLU A 124 -4.88 1.96 -1.45
N TYR A 125 -4.44 1.65 -0.23
CA TYR A 125 -4.68 0.37 0.46
C TYR A 125 -5.46 0.58 1.76
N LYS A 126 -6.48 -0.25 2.00
CA LYS A 126 -7.38 -0.17 3.16
C LYS A 126 -7.19 -1.35 4.10
N TYR A 127 -7.10 -1.04 5.39
CA TYR A 127 -6.91 -2.00 6.48
C TYR A 127 -8.08 -1.88 7.45
N THR A 128 -8.88 -2.93 7.56
CA THR A 128 -10.03 -3.03 8.47
C THR A 128 -9.75 -4.02 9.59
N ASP A 129 -10.60 -4.05 10.62
CA ASP A 129 -10.41 -4.86 11.83
C ASP A 129 -9.01 -4.67 12.43
N LEU A 130 -8.71 -3.44 12.82
CA LEU A 130 -7.33 -3.04 13.12
C LEU A 130 -6.68 -3.82 14.28
N LEU A 131 -7.47 -4.51 15.10
CA LEU A 131 -6.97 -5.37 16.18
C LEU A 131 -6.06 -6.49 15.67
N GLN A 132 -6.25 -6.98 14.44
CA GLN A 132 -5.42 -8.04 13.87
C GLN A 132 -3.96 -7.61 13.60
N TYR A 133 -3.71 -6.31 13.51
CA TYR A 133 -2.37 -5.75 13.27
C TYR A 133 -1.65 -5.37 14.57
N VAL A 134 -2.28 -5.55 15.73
CA VAL A 134 -1.68 -5.24 17.03
C VAL A 134 -0.69 -6.33 17.41
N ILE A 135 0.59 -5.96 17.54
CA ILE A 135 1.61 -6.83 18.14
C ILE A 135 1.53 -6.66 19.66
N LYS A 136 1.37 -7.79 20.37
CA LYS A 136 1.48 -7.83 21.83
C LYS A 136 2.95 -8.02 22.18
N GLU A 137 3.50 -7.20 23.06
CA GLU A 137 4.87 -7.41 23.55
C GLU A 137 5.03 -8.84 24.09
N GLY A 138 6.00 -9.60 23.57
CA GLY A 138 6.33 -10.95 24.01
C GLY A 138 6.21 -12.08 22.99
N GLU A 139 5.94 -11.79 21.70
CA GLU A 139 6.03 -12.76 20.58
C GLU A 139 7.15 -12.43 19.59
#